data_AF-A0A9R1PI26-F1
#
_entry.id   AF-A0A9R1PI26-F1
#
_cell.length_a   1.000
_cell.length_b   1.000
_cell.length_c   1.000
_cell.angle_alpha   90.00
_cell.angle_beta   90.00
_cell.angle_gamma   90.00
#
_symmetry.space_group_name_H-M   'P 1'
#
loop_
_entity.id
_entity.type
_entity.pdbx_description
1 polymer ?
#
loop_
_entity_poly.entity_id
_entity_poly.type
_entity_poly.pdbx_seq_one_letter_code
_entity_poly.pdbx_strand_id
1 'polypeptide(L)'
;MYRGMKIPAVAALAFVLTRVSLASPGYWAHDCDGNYTVPSSYQKSLEQLSAGLPDAVSSSPDLFDKKVLGSWGSRVYGLGRCRPGTDASTCKACLDEAFQEAQVICPLRKRVYMYYEVCTLAFADEDLPSHSAVHKVATKVNGSQVPAQCSKVFDMAINELITYLVKMAAVSPHMSATGQKELAGGACTYSIYGLAECFPKMSAANCSDCLEDLLVVPFLHGHQSEWRSSLTCSYRLEPRPLFDVGKGGLATPGGKNGKKQVWIVVGCVAGALIILLVLLLLWWKLPAKRPSAIKFFDDIIANVQGKTIVMFLDYDGRLTPIVKKPERAFMSEQTRNAVRELAMAFSTSVVTGRSCEKAKGFIQLDELHYAGSHGQDIQLNDGTDPFQPNSEYLQIIAEATERLKEAVREIKGASVENNKFCVSVHYREVRREKDKDLLKNIVMRIVTEEFPNLKVTNGKKVREVRPGPKFDKGDAVKYLLQQLTNKHSWDSSRILPIYIGDDKTDEDAFKVLSEEGGFGIRVCKWRKRTAAEYSLKNPSEVKEFLEKLVRWRREQDQV
;
A
#
# COMPACT_ATOMS: atom_id res chain seq x y z
N MET A 1 11.94 13.57 -46.61
CA MET A 1 13.38 13.89 -46.79
C MET A 1 14.18 13.06 -45.81
N TYR A 2 15.06 12.19 -46.31
CA TYR A 2 16.04 11.45 -45.52
C TYR A 2 17.14 12.39 -45.04
N ARG A 3 17.49 12.37 -43.74
CA ARG A 3 18.83 12.04 -43.21
C ARG A 3 18.96 12.41 -41.74
N GLY A 4 19.39 11.42 -40.94
CA GLY A 4 20.50 11.65 -40.02
C GLY A 4 20.16 11.64 -38.53
N MET A 5 20.06 10.45 -37.93
CA MET A 5 20.64 10.25 -36.61
C MET A 5 21.43 8.94 -36.59
N LYS A 6 22.74 9.10 -36.41
CA LYS A 6 23.73 8.04 -36.30
C LYS A 6 23.54 7.33 -34.97
N ILE A 7 23.38 6.02 -35.01
CA ILE A 7 23.57 5.12 -33.87
C ILE A 7 25.08 4.91 -33.76
N PRO A 8 25.74 5.42 -32.70
CA PRO A 8 26.64 4.55 -31.94
C PRO A 8 26.76 4.97 -30.47
N ALA A 9 26.05 4.31 -29.55
CA ALA A 9 26.39 4.34 -28.11
C ALA A 9 25.71 3.25 -27.25
N VAL A 10 25.14 2.19 -27.83
CA VAL A 10 24.47 1.12 -27.03
C VAL A 10 25.31 -0.17 -26.94
N ALA A 11 26.45 -0.25 -27.64
CA ALA A 11 27.27 -1.47 -27.66
C ALA A 11 28.40 -1.53 -26.61
N ALA A 12 28.48 -0.57 -25.67
CA ALA A 12 29.55 -0.53 -24.65
C ALA A 12 29.05 -0.65 -23.20
N LEU A 13 27.83 -1.16 -22.97
CA LEU A 13 27.31 -1.43 -21.62
C LEU A 13 26.73 -2.85 -21.48
N ALA A 14 27.30 -3.82 -22.21
CA ALA A 14 26.92 -5.24 -22.13
C ALA A 14 27.98 -6.11 -21.42
N PHE A 15 28.92 -5.49 -20.70
CA PHE A 15 29.83 -6.18 -19.80
C PHE A 15 29.90 -5.39 -18.50
N VAL A 16 29.10 -5.81 -17.51
CA VAL A 16 29.32 -5.76 -16.05
C VAL A 16 27.96 -5.95 -15.35
N LEU A 17 27.87 -7.08 -14.62
CA LEU A 17 26.80 -7.53 -13.70
C LEU A 17 25.57 -8.27 -14.28
N THR A 18 25.78 -9.41 -14.94
CA THR A 18 24.92 -10.57 -14.67
C THR A 18 25.35 -11.22 -13.35
N ARG A 19 24.97 -10.60 -12.23
CA ARG A 19 24.66 -11.39 -11.03
C ARG A 19 23.16 -11.54 -11.00
N VAL A 20 22.69 -12.70 -11.47
CA VAL A 20 21.35 -13.17 -11.12
C VAL A 20 21.37 -13.30 -9.60
N SER A 21 20.82 -12.31 -8.89
CA SER A 21 20.47 -12.50 -7.49
C SER A 21 19.39 -13.58 -7.51
N LEU A 22 19.71 -14.76 -6.97
CA LEU A 22 18.68 -15.70 -6.55
C LEU A 22 17.72 -14.87 -5.69
N ALA A 23 16.50 -14.66 -6.18
CA ALA A 23 15.49 -13.94 -5.43
C ALA A 23 15.30 -14.67 -4.10
N SER A 24 15.84 -14.11 -3.01
CA SER A 24 15.40 -14.50 -1.69
C SER A 24 13.93 -14.09 -1.61
N PRO A 25 13.02 -14.96 -1.13
CA PRO A 25 11.71 -14.49 -0.71
C PRO A 25 11.93 -13.30 0.25
N GLY A 26 11.21 -12.20 0.04
CA GLY A 26 11.37 -10.99 0.85
C GLY A 26 11.18 -11.27 2.35
N TYR A 27 11.65 -10.37 3.22
CA TYR A 27 11.56 -10.54 4.66
C TYR A 27 10.12 -10.81 5.11
N TRP A 28 9.96 -11.66 6.12
CA TRP A 28 8.65 -12.03 6.66
C TRP A 28 8.34 -11.30 7.98
N ALA A 29 9.33 -10.71 8.64
CA ALA A 29 9.16 -9.80 9.78
C ALA A 29 10.37 -8.87 9.92
N HIS A 30 10.17 -7.74 10.59
CA HIS A 30 11.24 -6.84 11.01
C HIS A 30 10.88 -6.08 12.30
N ASP A 31 11.89 -5.56 12.98
CA ASP A 31 11.76 -4.62 14.10
C ASP A 31 12.79 -3.50 13.95
N CYS A 32 12.37 -2.26 14.21
CA CYS A 32 13.25 -1.10 14.13
C CYS A 32 13.11 -0.22 15.37
N ASP A 33 14.22 0.17 15.99
CA ASP A 33 14.24 1.02 17.18
C ASP A 33 15.50 1.90 17.27
N GLY A 34 15.47 2.91 18.13
CA GLY A 34 16.52 3.91 18.28
C GLY A 34 16.65 4.81 17.04
N ASN A 35 17.43 5.88 17.14
CA ASN A 35 17.69 6.80 16.04
C ASN A 35 19.16 7.23 16.01
N TYR A 36 19.70 7.43 14.82
CA TYR A 36 20.97 8.12 14.60
C TYR A 36 20.81 9.19 13.50
N THR A 37 21.74 10.14 13.43
CA THR A 37 21.71 11.23 12.45
C THR A 37 22.71 11.00 11.32
N VAL A 38 22.49 11.64 10.17
CA VAL A 38 23.40 11.62 9.03
C VAL A 38 23.92 13.04 8.77
N PRO A 39 25.24 13.24 8.60
CA PRO A 39 26.30 12.25 8.74
C PRO A 39 26.62 11.93 10.22
N SER A 40 27.04 10.70 10.55
CA SER A 40 27.54 10.34 11.89
C SER A 40 28.64 9.27 11.86
N SER A 41 29.40 9.14 12.95
CA SER A 41 30.37 8.06 13.14
C SER A 41 29.69 6.68 13.20
N TYR A 42 28.49 6.60 13.78
CA TYR A 42 27.67 5.39 13.81
C TYR A 42 27.34 4.90 12.39
N GLN A 43 26.94 5.82 11.51
CA GLN A 43 26.67 5.50 10.10
C GLN A 43 27.89 4.84 9.43
N LYS A 44 29.09 5.39 9.61
CA LYS A 44 30.32 4.82 9.05
C LYS A 44 30.60 3.42 9.58
N SER A 45 30.41 3.21 10.89
CA SER A 45 30.57 1.88 11.50
C SER A 45 29.52 0.88 10.97
N LEU A 46 28.30 1.33 10.66
CA LEU A 46 27.26 0.50 10.05
C LEU A 46 27.57 0.15 8.59
N GLU A 47 28.12 1.09 7.81
CA GLU A 47 28.58 0.84 6.43
C GLU A 47 29.75 -0.16 6.39
N GLN A 48 30.66 -0.11 7.36
CA GLN A 48 31.72 -1.12 7.50
C GLN A 48 31.15 -2.49 7.90
N LEU A 49 30.11 -2.50 8.74
CA LEU A 49 29.45 -3.73 9.16
C LEU A 49 28.75 -4.40 7.97
N SER A 50 28.00 -3.64 7.18
CA SER A 50 27.28 -4.16 6.01
C SER A 50 28.22 -4.70 4.94
N ALA A 51 29.41 -4.11 4.79
CA ALA A 51 30.44 -4.61 3.87
C ALA A 51 31.11 -5.91 4.34
N GLY A 52 31.24 -6.12 5.66
CA GLY A 52 32.10 -7.18 6.21
C GLY A 52 31.37 -8.36 6.86
N LEU A 53 30.13 -8.19 7.34
CA LEU A 53 29.39 -9.26 8.03
C LEU A 53 28.91 -10.36 7.07
N PRO A 54 28.34 -10.07 5.89
CA PRO A 54 27.87 -11.11 4.96
C PRO A 54 28.96 -12.13 4.56
N ASP A 55 30.19 -11.65 4.31
CA ASP A 55 31.33 -12.51 3.98
C ASP A 55 31.77 -13.37 5.17
N ALA A 56 31.76 -12.81 6.38
CA ALA A 56 32.12 -13.55 7.59
C ALA A 56 31.11 -14.67 7.87
N VAL A 57 29.82 -14.38 7.74
CA VAL A 57 28.76 -15.37 7.94
C VAL A 57 28.83 -16.47 6.87
N SER A 58 28.94 -16.11 5.60
CA SER A 58 28.97 -17.09 4.50
C SER A 58 30.24 -17.95 4.45
N SER A 59 31.35 -17.47 5.01
CA SER A 59 32.60 -18.24 5.14
C SER A 59 32.67 -19.08 6.41
N SER A 60 31.76 -18.85 7.36
CA SER A 60 31.70 -19.58 8.62
C SER A 60 31.10 -20.98 8.39
N PRO A 61 31.70 -22.05 8.95
CA PRO A 61 31.15 -23.42 8.84
C PRO A 61 29.71 -23.54 9.34
N ASP A 62 29.33 -22.69 10.29
CA ASP A 62 28.00 -22.68 10.91
C ASP A 62 27.03 -21.70 10.24
N LEU A 63 27.46 -21.00 9.18
CA LEU A 63 26.72 -19.92 8.53
C LEU A 63 26.22 -18.87 9.53
N PHE A 64 27.07 -18.55 10.51
CA PHE A 64 26.78 -17.62 11.61
C PHE A 64 28.04 -16.87 12.01
N ASP A 65 27.89 -15.56 12.28
CA ASP A 65 28.96 -14.71 12.79
C ASP A 65 28.38 -13.48 13.54
N LYS A 66 29.18 -12.91 14.44
CA LYS A 66 28.92 -11.64 15.13
C LYS A 66 30.11 -10.70 14.96
N LYS A 67 29.85 -9.45 14.64
CA LYS A 67 30.89 -8.40 14.53
C LYS A 67 30.54 -7.18 15.37
N VAL A 68 31.57 -6.56 15.92
CA VAL A 68 31.46 -5.26 16.61
C VAL A 68 32.42 -4.29 15.92
N LEU A 69 31.91 -3.15 15.47
CA LEU A 69 32.69 -2.12 14.78
C LEU A 69 32.44 -0.75 15.40
N GLY A 70 33.45 0.13 15.32
CA GLY A 70 33.38 1.49 15.86
C GLY A 70 33.97 1.65 17.27
N SER A 71 34.21 2.90 17.65
CA SER A 71 34.69 3.29 18.98
C SER A 71 33.52 3.61 19.91
N TRP A 72 33.81 3.86 21.19
CA TRP A 72 32.79 4.19 22.18
C TRP A 72 31.91 5.36 21.70
N GLY A 73 30.58 5.18 21.75
CA GLY A 73 29.58 6.13 21.21
C GLY A 73 29.22 5.94 19.72
N SER A 74 30.01 5.16 18.96
CA SER A 74 29.71 4.80 17.57
C SER A 74 29.72 3.28 17.32
N ARG A 75 29.71 2.47 18.39
CA ARG A 75 29.73 1.01 18.28
C ARG A 75 28.47 0.50 17.62
N VAL A 76 28.65 -0.40 16.67
CA VAL A 76 27.58 -1.18 16.04
C VAL A 76 27.87 -2.66 16.30
N TYR A 77 26.95 -3.32 16.97
CA TYR A 77 26.93 -4.76 17.17
C TYR A 77 26.09 -5.37 16.04
N GLY A 78 26.67 -6.29 15.28
CA GLY A 78 26.04 -6.96 14.16
C GLY A 78 26.03 -8.46 14.33
N LEU A 79 24.96 -9.09 13.88
CA LEU A 79 24.76 -10.53 13.91
C LEU A 79 24.06 -10.97 12.63
N GLY A 80 24.59 -12.01 12.00
CA GLY A 80 23.97 -12.62 10.83
C GLY A 80 23.98 -14.14 10.97
N ARG A 81 22.88 -14.78 10.54
CA ARG A 81 22.80 -16.23 10.39
C ARG A 81 22.05 -16.61 9.14
N CYS A 82 22.39 -17.76 8.56
CA CYS A 82 21.59 -18.42 7.53
C CYS A 82 21.12 -19.78 8.02
N ARG A 83 20.07 -20.31 7.37
CA ARG A 83 19.56 -21.64 7.67
C ARG A 83 20.64 -22.71 7.43
N PRO A 84 20.75 -23.72 8.30
CA PRO A 84 21.56 -24.91 8.03
C PRO A 84 21.26 -25.51 6.65
N GLY A 85 22.32 -25.86 5.92
CA GLY A 85 22.23 -26.44 4.57
C GLY A 85 22.07 -25.43 3.42
N THR A 86 21.96 -24.13 3.71
CA THR A 86 22.05 -23.07 2.69
C THR A 86 23.48 -22.98 2.16
N ASP A 87 23.67 -22.85 0.84
CA ASP A 87 25.01 -22.64 0.29
C ASP A 87 25.55 -21.24 0.62
N ALA A 88 26.87 -21.13 0.74
CA ALA A 88 27.55 -19.88 1.12
C ALA A 88 27.15 -18.68 0.23
N SER A 89 26.94 -18.91 -1.07
CA SER A 89 26.61 -17.83 -2.02
C SER A 89 25.20 -17.29 -1.79
N THR A 90 24.23 -18.18 -1.58
CA THR A 90 22.85 -17.83 -1.23
C THR A 90 22.78 -17.17 0.15
N CYS A 91 23.56 -17.66 1.12
CA CYS A 91 23.64 -17.06 2.44
C CYS A 91 24.14 -15.61 2.38
N LYS A 92 25.25 -15.38 1.67
CA LYS A 92 25.79 -14.04 1.47
C LYS A 92 24.79 -13.11 0.80
N ALA A 93 24.17 -13.58 -0.30
CA ALA A 93 23.20 -12.78 -1.06
C ALA A 93 22.01 -12.35 -0.20
N CYS A 94 21.48 -13.25 0.64
CA CYS A 94 20.39 -12.93 1.56
C CYS A 94 20.78 -11.84 2.57
N LEU A 95 21.99 -11.91 3.13
CA LEU A 95 22.46 -10.89 4.10
C LEU A 95 22.78 -9.55 3.44
N ASP A 96 23.36 -9.55 2.24
CA ASP A 96 23.58 -8.34 1.44
C ASP A 96 22.25 -7.63 1.18
N GLU A 97 21.23 -8.38 0.75
CA GLU A 97 19.88 -7.89 0.51
C GLU A 97 19.23 -7.38 1.81
N ALA A 98 19.35 -8.13 2.90
CA ALA A 98 18.83 -7.74 4.21
C ALA A 98 19.39 -6.41 4.70
N PHE A 99 20.69 -6.14 4.49
CA PHE A 99 21.29 -4.85 4.83
C PHE A 99 20.75 -3.71 3.95
N GLN A 100 20.58 -3.94 2.64
CA GLN A 100 20.04 -2.95 1.72
C GLN A 100 18.58 -2.60 2.07
N GLU A 101 17.74 -3.60 2.28
CA GLU A 101 16.33 -3.41 2.63
C GLU A 101 16.17 -2.80 4.03
N ALA A 102 17.02 -3.18 5.00
CA ALA A 102 17.02 -2.58 6.33
C ALA A 102 17.19 -1.06 6.29
N GLN A 103 18.05 -0.52 5.42
CA GLN A 103 18.24 0.93 5.30
C GLN A 103 17.02 1.65 4.69
N VAL A 104 16.22 0.94 3.89
CA VAL A 104 14.99 1.48 3.27
C VAL A 104 13.80 1.42 4.23
N ILE A 105 13.66 0.33 4.97
CA ILE A 105 12.50 0.03 5.83
C ILE A 105 12.68 0.64 7.22
N CYS A 106 13.90 0.57 7.76
CA CYS A 106 14.30 1.11 9.05
C CYS A 106 15.26 2.30 8.86
N PRO A 107 14.85 3.39 8.17
CA PRO A 107 15.77 4.49 7.88
C PRO A 107 16.24 5.16 9.17
N LEU A 108 17.55 5.33 9.29
CA LEU A 108 18.20 6.03 10.41
C LEU A 108 17.99 5.39 11.78
N ARG A 109 17.77 4.07 11.82
CA ARG A 109 17.54 3.31 13.07
C ARG A 109 18.82 2.66 13.57
N LYS A 110 19.03 2.72 14.87
CA LYS A 110 20.21 2.13 15.49
C LYS A 110 20.05 0.63 15.69
N ARG A 111 18.84 0.18 16.07
CA ARG A 111 18.50 -1.21 16.29
C ARG A 111 17.58 -1.69 15.19
N VAL A 112 17.98 -2.74 14.48
CA VAL A 112 17.21 -3.33 13.39
C VAL A 112 17.35 -4.84 13.41
N TYR A 113 16.22 -5.54 13.40
CA TYR A 113 16.14 -6.99 13.21
C TYR A 113 15.35 -7.27 11.93
N MET A 114 15.88 -8.10 11.05
CA MET A 114 15.28 -8.51 9.79
C MET A 114 15.24 -10.04 9.72
N TYR A 115 14.06 -10.59 9.44
CA TYR A 115 13.85 -12.04 9.38
C TYR A 115 13.42 -12.45 7.98
N TYR A 116 14.23 -13.26 7.31
CA TYR A 116 13.96 -13.87 6.01
C TYR A 116 13.76 -15.38 6.17
N GLU A 117 13.28 -16.04 5.12
CA GLU A 117 13.18 -17.51 5.14
C GLU A 117 14.56 -18.17 5.15
N VAL A 118 15.56 -17.50 4.57
CA VAL A 118 16.91 -18.01 4.37
C VAL A 118 17.89 -17.49 5.44
N CYS A 119 17.75 -16.23 5.86
CA CYS A 119 18.68 -15.61 6.81
C CYS A 119 17.99 -14.71 7.85
N THR A 120 18.71 -14.39 8.92
CA THR A 120 18.32 -13.39 9.91
C THR A 120 19.47 -12.40 10.07
N LEU A 121 19.16 -11.10 10.01
CA LEU A 121 20.12 -10.02 10.22
C LEU A 121 19.69 -9.19 11.43
N ALA A 122 20.65 -8.86 12.29
CA ALA A 122 20.45 -7.92 13.38
C ALA A 122 21.62 -6.96 13.51
N PHE A 123 21.33 -5.68 13.76
CA PHE A 123 22.34 -4.74 14.24
C PHE A 123 21.78 -3.78 15.28
N ALA A 124 22.60 -3.32 16.21
CA ALA A 124 22.22 -2.43 17.32
C ALA A 124 23.41 -1.59 17.83
N ASP A 125 23.13 -0.54 18.61
CA ASP A 125 24.16 0.23 19.35
C ASP A 125 24.46 -0.33 20.75
N GLU A 126 23.86 -1.48 21.08
CA GLU A 126 24.08 -2.26 22.29
C GLU A 126 24.32 -3.74 21.95
N ASP A 127 24.82 -4.49 22.91
CA ASP A 127 25.10 -5.91 22.71
C ASP A 127 23.82 -6.69 22.43
N LEU A 128 23.89 -7.62 21.48
CA LEU A 128 22.74 -8.37 21.01
C LEU A 128 22.51 -9.58 21.92
N PRO A 129 21.28 -9.75 22.47
CA PRO A 129 21.02 -10.76 23.49
C PRO A 129 21.39 -12.16 23.01
N SER A 130 22.09 -12.90 23.86
CA SER A 130 22.58 -14.24 23.55
C SER A 130 21.66 -15.36 24.05
N HIS A 131 20.77 -15.10 25.00
CA HIS A 131 20.06 -16.17 25.74
C HIS A 131 18.58 -15.94 26.09
N SER A 132 17.99 -14.75 25.93
CA SER A 132 16.59 -14.53 26.30
C SER A 132 15.73 -14.15 25.09
N ALA A 133 14.78 -15.04 24.75
CA ALA A 133 13.83 -14.81 23.66
C ALA A 133 12.70 -13.83 24.05
N VAL A 134 12.60 -13.48 25.34
CA VAL A 134 11.43 -12.78 25.92
C VAL A 134 11.26 -11.35 25.41
N HIS A 135 12.33 -10.67 24.97
CA HIS A 135 12.22 -9.23 24.72
C HIS A 135 11.65 -8.87 23.34
N LYS A 136 11.85 -9.67 22.29
CA LYS A 136 11.29 -9.41 20.93
C LYS A 136 11.16 -10.70 20.10
N VAL A 137 9.95 -11.24 20.00
CA VAL A 137 9.60 -12.38 19.15
C VAL A 137 8.87 -11.91 17.91
N ALA A 138 9.38 -12.28 16.73
CA ALA A 138 8.70 -12.09 15.47
C ALA A 138 7.77 -13.27 15.19
N THR A 139 6.49 -12.98 14.89
CA THR A 139 5.47 -14.01 14.60
C THR A 139 4.83 -13.77 13.24
N LYS A 140 4.72 -14.83 12.45
CA LYS A 140 3.95 -14.85 11.19
C LYS A 140 2.99 -16.03 11.21
N VAL A 141 1.72 -15.75 10.95
CA VAL A 141 0.66 -16.76 10.89
C VAL A 141 0.06 -16.74 9.49
N ASN A 142 -0.02 -17.91 8.87
CA ASN A 142 -0.57 -18.08 7.53
C ASN A 142 -1.57 -19.26 7.50
N GLY A 143 -2.42 -19.29 6.49
CA GLY A 143 -3.31 -20.43 6.22
C GLY A 143 -4.74 -20.28 6.75
N SER A 144 -5.61 -21.14 6.23
CA SER A 144 -7.04 -21.20 6.56
C SER A 144 -7.25 -21.62 8.01
N GLN A 145 -8.40 -21.23 8.56
CA GLN A 145 -8.76 -21.68 9.89
C GLN A 145 -9.08 -23.18 9.91
N VAL A 146 -8.55 -23.90 10.90
CA VAL A 146 -8.91 -25.28 11.22
C VAL A 146 -10.37 -25.27 11.68
N PRO A 147 -11.24 -26.14 11.14
CA PRO A 147 -12.63 -26.24 11.59
C PRO A 147 -12.72 -26.38 13.11
N ALA A 148 -13.67 -25.69 13.74
CA ALA A 148 -13.77 -25.59 15.20
C ALA A 148 -13.81 -26.97 15.89
N GLN A 149 -14.46 -27.95 15.27
CA GLN A 149 -14.54 -29.33 15.76
C GLN A 149 -13.18 -30.07 15.77
N CYS A 150 -12.22 -29.63 14.95
CA CYS A 150 -10.88 -30.23 14.83
C CYS A 150 -9.83 -29.48 15.66
N SER A 151 -10.11 -28.27 16.16
CA SER A 151 -9.13 -27.41 16.87
C SER A 151 -8.47 -28.12 18.03
N LYS A 152 -9.25 -28.80 18.89
CA LYS A 152 -8.72 -29.44 20.11
C LYS A 152 -7.73 -30.56 19.80
N VAL A 153 -8.00 -31.35 18.75
CA VAL A 153 -7.11 -32.45 18.32
C VAL A 153 -5.87 -31.89 17.63
N PHE A 154 -6.04 -30.83 16.84
CA PHE A 154 -4.95 -30.11 16.19
C PHE A 154 -3.97 -29.49 17.21
N ASP A 155 -4.49 -28.84 18.25
CA ASP A 155 -3.69 -28.21 19.30
C ASP A 155 -2.86 -29.27 20.08
N MET A 156 -3.44 -30.44 20.37
CA MET A 156 -2.71 -31.56 21.00
C MET A 156 -1.57 -32.07 20.10
N ALA A 157 -1.84 -32.24 18.81
CA ALA A 157 -0.83 -32.71 17.86
C ALA A 157 0.34 -31.71 17.70
N ILE A 158 0.03 -30.40 17.71
CA ILE A 158 1.05 -29.34 17.72
C ILE A 158 1.90 -29.43 18.97
N ASN A 159 1.30 -29.54 20.15
CA ASN A 159 2.03 -29.58 21.41
C ASN A 159 3.01 -30.76 21.47
N GLU A 160 2.58 -31.94 21.03
CA GLU A 160 3.45 -33.11 20.94
C GLU A 160 4.61 -32.89 19.96
N LEU A 161 4.32 -32.36 18.76
CA LEU A 161 5.34 -32.11 17.74
C LEU A 161 6.36 -31.06 18.21
N ILE A 162 5.91 -29.94 18.76
CA ILE A 162 6.79 -28.90 19.29
C ILE A 162 7.66 -29.44 20.41
N THR A 163 7.07 -30.16 21.39
CA THR A 163 7.84 -30.72 22.52
C THR A 163 8.94 -31.66 22.03
N TYR A 164 8.65 -32.46 21.01
CA TYR A 164 9.65 -33.29 20.34
C TYR A 164 10.75 -32.45 19.68
N LEU A 165 10.36 -31.43 18.90
CA LEU A 165 11.31 -30.57 18.17
C LEU A 165 12.25 -29.82 19.10
N VAL A 166 11.74 -29.26 20.20
CA VAL A 166 12.55 -28.57 21.23
C VAL A 166 13.66 -29.48 21.75
N LYS A 167 13.27 -30.69 22.18
CA LYS A 167 14.22 -31.67 22.73
C LYS A 167 15.25 -32.10 21.69
N MET A 168 14.82 -32.37 20.47
CA MET A 168 15.72 -32.87 19.41
C MET A 168 16.65 -31.79 18.87
N ALA A 169 16.18 -30.54 18.77
CA ALA A 169 17.03 -29.43 18.32
C ALA A 169 18.15 -29.16 19.34
N ALA A 170 17.83 -29.17 20.65
CA ALA A 170 18.79 -28.89 21.71
C ALA A 170 19.96 -29.90 21.81
N VAL A 171 19.75 -31.15 21.37
CA VAL A 171 20.77 -32.21 21.43
C VAL A 171 21.41 -32.51 20.07
N SER A 172 20.95 -31.87 18.99
CA SER A 172 21.50 -32.16 17.66
C SER A 172 22.81 -31.38 17.41
N PRO A 173 23.75 -31.94 16.63
CA PRO A 173 25.02 -31.27 16.33
C PRO A 173 24.86 -29.90 15.66
N HIS A 174 23.76 -29.71 14.93
CA HIS A 174 23.45 -28.47 14.19
C HIS A 174 22.43 -27.58 14.91
N MET A 175 22.05 -27.91 16.15
CA MET A 175 21.09 -27.14 16.94
C MET A 175 19.74 -26.97 16.21
N SER A 176 19.34 -27.98 15.43
CA SER A 176 18.17 -27.98 14.56
C SER A 176 17.49 -29.36 14.53
N ALA A 177 16.17 -29.38 14.38
CA ALA A 177 15.39 -30.61 14.25
C ALA A 177 14.15 -30.41 13.36
N THR A 178 13.75 -31.46 12.66
CA THR A 178 12.51 -31.53 11.89
C THR A 178 11.63 -32.68 12.36
N GLY A 179 10.33 -32.57 12.14
CA GLY A 179 9.38 -33.62 12.50
C GLY A 179 8.04 -33.44 11.79
N GLN A 180 7.21 -34.48 11.85
CA GLN A 180 5.85 -34.44 11.33
C GLN A 180 4.89 -35.15 12.28
N LYS A 181 3.62 -34.76 12.22
CA LYS A 181 2.53 -35.42 12.95
C LYS A 181 1.32 -35.52 12.03
N GLU A 182 0.80 -36.73 11.90
CA GLU A 182 -0.45 -37.00 11.19
C GLU A 182 -1.59 -37.18 12.19
N LEU A 183 -2.72 -36.56 11.87
CA LEU A 183 -3.97 -36.72 12.57
C LEU A 183 -4.89 -37.57 11.70
N ALA A 184 -5.34 -38.72 12.20
CA ALA A 184 -6.28 -39.60 11.52
C ALA A 184 -7.62 -39.59 12.28
N GLY A 185 -8.70 -39.13 11.63
CA GLY A 185 -10.03 -39.08 12.25
C GLY A 185 -11.08 -38.40 11.40
N GLY A 186 -11.67 -39.12 10.43
CA GLY A 186 -12.78 -38.64 9.62
C GLY A 186 -12.52 -37.27 8.97
N ALA A 187 -13.38 -36.28 9.27
CA ALA A 187 -13.30 -34.92 8.74
C ALA A 187 -12.10 -34.09 9.28
N CYS A 188 -11.31 -34.61 10.23
CA CYS A 188 -10.17 -33.92 10.86
C CYS A 188 -8.81 -34.51 10.46
N THR A 189 -8.69 -35.01 9.23
CA THR A 189 -7.43 -35.58 8.73
C THR A 189 -6.47 -34.47 8.28
N TYR A 190 -5.36 -34.30 9.01
CA TYR A 190 -4.34 -33.28 8.74
C TYR A 190 -2.93 -33.82 8.94
N SER A 191 -1.97 -33.29 8.17
CA SER A 191 -0.54 -33.48 8.43
C SER A 191 0.05 -32.14 8.80
N ILE A 192 0.84 -32.09 9.86
CA ILE A 192 1.61 -30.92 10.26
C ILE A 192 3.08 -31.26 10.29
N TYR A 193 3.89 -30.37 9.72
CA TYR A 193 5.33 -30.49 9.60
C TYR A 193 5.96 -29.36 10.39
N GLY A 194 7.03 -29.66 11.11
CA GLY A 194 7.69 -28.69 11.96
C GLY A 194 9.21 -28.70 11.83
N LEU A 195 9.80 -27.54 12.08
CA LEU A 195 11.23 -27.27 12.13
C LEU A 195 11.50 -26.38 13.35
N ALA A 196 12.51 -26.71 14.15
CA ALA A 196 13.00 -25.87 15.24
C ALA A 196 14.52 -25.71 15.10
N GLU A 197 15.01 -24.49 15.34
CA GLU A 197 16.41 -24.10 15.11
C GLU A 197 16.89 -23.13 16.19
N CYS A 198 18.14 -23.31 16.62
CA CYS A 198 18.81 -22.51 17.63
C CYS A 198 20.11 -21.92 17.06
N PHE A 199 20.70 -20.96 17.77
CA PHE A 199 22.04 -20.48 17.45
C PHE A 199 23.06 -21.62 17.44
N PRO A 200 23.96 -21.65 16.44
CA PRO A 200 25.10 -22.55 16.47
C PRO A 200 25.93 -22.32 17.74
N LYS A 201 26.43 -23.41 18.33
CA LYS A 201 27.28 -23.41 19.55
C LYS A 201 26.61 -22.92 20.83
N MET A 202 25.28 -22.85 20.88
CA MET A 202 24.54 -22.64 22.12
C MET A 202 24.58 -23.91 23.00
N SER A 203 24.41 -23.79 24.31
CA SER A 203 24.23 -24.97 25.17
C SER A 203 22.85 -25.59 24.91
N ALA A 204 22.71 -26.89 25.15
CA ALA A 204 21.41 -27.57 25.04
C ALA A 204 20.35 -26.90 25.92
N ALA A 205 20.71 -26.52 27.16
CA ALA A 205 19.82 -25.81 28.08
C ALA A 205 19.33 -24.48 27.51
N ASN A 206 20.24 -23.63 27.02
CA ASN A 206 19.86 -22.34 26.45
C ASN A 206 19.05 -22.48 25.15
N CYS A 207 19.25 -23.57 24.39
CA CYS A 207 18.41 -23.88 23.23
C CYS A 207 17.00 -24.27 23.64
N SER A 208 16.87 -25.16 24.62
CA SER A 208 15.57 -25.54 25.19
C SER A 208 14.85 -24.32 25.74
N ASP A 209 15.50 -23.54 26.61
CA ASP A 209 14.92 -22.33 27.21
C ASP A 209 14.45 -21.34 26.13
N CYS A 210 15.27 -21.10 25.11
CA CYS A 210 14.90 -20.20 24.02
C CYS A 210 13.68 -20.70 23.24
N LEU A 211 13.66 -21.97 22.86
CA LEU A 211 12.55 -22.53 22.09
C LEU A 211 11.27 -22.64 22.93
N GLU A 212 11.39 -22.94 24.23
CA GLU A 212 10.28 -22.95 25.18
C GLU A 212 9.71 -21.54 25.41
N ASP A 213 10.56 -20.51 25.53
CA ASP A 213 10.13 -19.11 25.61
C ASP A 213 9.30 -18.70 24.39
N LEU A 214 9.63 -19.21 23.20
CA LEU A 214 8.81 -18.97 22.00
C LEU A 214 7.39 -19.56 22.12
N LEU A 215 7.14 -20.49 23.05
CA LEU A 215 5.84 -21.13 23.30
C LEU A 215 4.99 -20.39 24.33
N VAL A 216 5.59 -19.56 25.18
CA VAL A 216 4.90 -18.86 26.29
C VAL A 216 3.93 -17.77 25.78
N VAL A 217 4.03 -17.36 24.51
CA VAL A 217 3.08 -16.43 23.87
C VAL A 217 1.83 -17.19 23.38
N PRO A 218 0.60 -16.78 23.75
CA PRO A 218 -0.61 -17.59 23.50
C PRO A 218 -0.87 -17.92 22.02
N PHE A 219 -1.32 -19.16 21.84
CA PHE A 219 -1.67 -19.96 20.67
C PHE A 219 -2.26 -19.31 19.41
N LEU A 220 -1.94 -19.96 18.29
CA LEU A 220 -2.82 -20.11 17.14
C LEU A 220 -4.11 -20.84 17.55
N HIS A 221 -5.22 -20.13 17.71
CA HIS A 221 -6.50 -20.82 17.63
C HIS A 221 -6.82 -21.10 16.16
N GLY A 222 -6.51 -22.34 15.77
CA GLY A 222 -6.94 -22.93 14.52
C GLY A 222 -6.35 -22.29 13.28
N HIS A 223 -5.06 -21.96 13.20
CA HIS A 223 -4.40 -21.66 11.92
C HIS A 223 -3.47 -22.81 11.53
N GLN A 224 -3.37 -23.08 10.23
CA GLN A 224 -2.61 -24.22 9.70
C GLN A 224 -1.08 -24.01 9.62
N SER A 225 -0.58 -22.77 9.74
CA SER A 225 0.84 -22.42 9.60
C SER A 225 1.26 -21.30 10.56
N GLU A 226 2.42 -21.46 11.21
CA GLU A 226 3.00 -20.48 12.14
C GLU A 226 4.51 -20.50 12.15
N TRP A 227 5.08 -19.30 12.20
CA TRP A 227 6.50 -19.08 12.26
C TRP A 227 6.77 -18.14 13.44
N ARG A 228 7.68 -18.54 14.33
CA ARG A 228 8.19 -17.68 15.39
C ARG A 228 9.71 -17.66 15.35
N SER A 229 10.28 -16.48 15.50
CA SER A 229 11.73 -16.31 15.62
C SER A 229 12.03 -15.26 16.66
N SER A 230 12.88 -15.60 17.62
CA SER A 230 13.73 -14.62 18.29
C SER A 230 14.99 -14.41 17.44
N LEU A 231 15.94 -13.62 17.93
CA LEU A 231 17.27 -13.61 17.32
C LEU A 231 17.95 -14.97 17.44
N THR A 232 17.83 -15.61 18.61
CA THR A 232 18.63 -16.77 19.05
C THR A 232 18.05 -18.12 18.67
N CYS A 233 16.74 -18.20 18.42
CA CYS A 233 16.08 -19.44 18.00
C CYS A 233 14.81 -19.15 17.19
N SER A 234 14.31 -20.16 16.50
CA SER A 234 13.11 -20.11 15.68
C SER A 234 12.41 -21.46 15.64
N TYR A 235 11.08 -21.44 15.49
CA TYR A 235 10.32 -22.60 15.06
C TYR A 235 9.36 -22.24 13.94
N ARG A 236 9.02 -23.25 13.13
CA ARG A 236 8.11 -23.15 12.00
C ARG A 236 7.22 -24.38 11.94
N LEU A 237 5.94 -24.16 11.71
CA LEU A 237 4.90 -25.16 11.49
C LEU A 237 4.20 -24.90 10.16
N GLU A 238 4.00 -25.95 9.37
CA GLU A 238 3.33 -25.87 8.06
C GLU A 238 2.42 -27.09 7.82
N PRO A 239 1.33 -26.93 7.02
CA PRO A 239 0.45 -28.04 6.65
C PRO A 239 0.99 -28.87 5.48
N ARG A 240 2.18 -28.54 4.97
CA ARG A 240 2.85 -29.21 3.85
C ARG A 240 4.31 -29.49 4.23
N PRO A 241 4.94 -30.51 3.62
CA PRO A 241 6.35 -30.77 3.83
C PRO A 241 7.18 -29.50 3.65
N LEU A 242 8.02 -29.20 4.64
CA LEU A 242 8.90 -28.02 4.64
C LEU A 242 9.99 -28.11 3.57
N PHE A 243 10.26 -29.33 3.08
CA PHE A 243 11.24 -29.67 2.06
C PHE A 243 10.68 -30.76 1.13
N ASP A 244 11.10 -30.77 -0.13
CA ASP A 244 10.90 -31.93 -1.01
C ASP A 244 11.53 -33.14 -0.32
N VAL A 245 10.70 -34.10 0.10
CA VAL A 245 11.14 -35.40 0.60
C VAL A 245 11.71 -36.16 -0.60
N GLY A 246 12.96 -35.89 -0.91
CA GLY A 246 13.65 -36.46 -2.06
C GLY A 246 15.08 -35.95 -2.15
N LYS A 247 16.03 -36.76 -1.64
CA LYS A 247 17.50 -36.58 -1.62
C LYS A 247 18.12 -36.00 -0.34
N GLY A 248 17.60 -36.40 0.82
CA GLY A 248 18.41 -36.55 2.03
C GLY A 248 18.94 -37.98 2.13
N GLY A 249 19.93 -38.32 1.31
CA GLY A 249 20.57 -39.64 1.33
C GLY A 249 21.98 -39.53 0.77
N LEU A 250 22.95 -40.06 1.52
CA LEU A 250 24.35 -40.15 1.12
C LEU A 250 24.48 -40.54 -0.35
N ALA A 251 25.26 -39.75 -1.10
CA ALA A 251 25.65 -40.11 -2.44
C ALA A 251 26.63 -41.29 -2.43
N THR A 252 26.27 -42.38 -3.12
CA THR A 252 27.24 -43.28 -3.74
C THR A 252 27.09 -43.19 -5.27
N PRO A 253 28.18 -43.34 -6.04
CA PRO A 253 28.25 -42.83 -7.41
C PRO A 253 27.77 -43.84 -8.45
N GLY A 254 27.19 -43.31 -9.54
CA GLY A 254 27.18 -43.98 -10.84
C GLY A 254 25.88 -43.88 -11.64
N GLY A 255 25.97 -43.40 -12.88
CA GLY A 255 24.98 -43.69 -13.93
C GLY A 255 24.58 -42.53 -14.85
N LYS A 256 25.17 -42.51 -16.06
CA LYS A 256 24.87 -41.60 -17.19
C LYS A 256 23.41 -41.74 -17.67
N ASN A 257 22.82 -40.68 -18.26
CA ASN A 257 22.07 -40.79 -19.55
C ASN A 257 21.55 -39.44 -20.10
N GLY A 258 22.10 -39.05 -21.26
CA GLY A 258 21.88 -37.78 -21.95
C GLY A 258 20.74 -37.74 -22.98
N LYS A 259 19.51 -38.11 -22.61
CA LYS A 259 18.33 -37.93 -23.50
C LYS A 259 17.19 -37.08 -22.91
N LYS A 260 17.24 -36.72 -21.62
CA LYS A 260 16.24 -35.84 -20.97
C LYS A 260 16.49 -34.33 -21.18
N GLN A 261 17.67 -33.92 -21.65
CA GLN A 261 18.03 -32.49 -21.75
C GLN A 261 17.19 -31.72 -22.78
N VAL A 262 16.74 -32.32 -23.88
CA VAL A 262 16.02 -31.57 -24.94
C VAL A 262 14.62 -31.14 -24.50
N TRP A 263 13.86 -32.01 -23.83
CA TRP A 263 12.52 -31.67 -23.32
C TRP A 263 12.56 -30.71 -22.13
N ILE A 264 13.61 -30.79 -21.29
CA ILE A 264 13.85 -29.84 -20.20
C ILE A 264 14.12 -28.44 -20.76
N VAL A 265 14.92 -28.31 -21.82
CA VAL A 265 15.22 -27.01 -22.44
C VAL A 265 13.96 -26.37 -23.04
N VAL A 266 13.13 -27.12 -23.76
CA VAL A 266 11.87 -26.59 -24.32
C VAL A 266 10.89 -26.17 -23.20
N GLY A 267 10.77 -26.97 -22.14
CA GLY A 267 9.95 -26.63 -20.97
C GLY A 267 10.48 -25.40 -20.21
N CYS A 268 11.80 -25.26 -20.08
CA CYS A 268 12.44 -24.11 -19.44
C CYS A 268 12.24 -22.82 -20.25
N VAL A 269 12.34 -22.89 -21.58
CA VAL A 269 12.10 -21.73 -22.47
C VAL A 269 10.63 -21.31 -22.42
N ALA A 270 9.69 -22.26 -22.48
CA ALA A 270 8.26 -21.95 -22.33
C ALA A 270 7.92 -21.36 -20.94
N GLY A 271 8.49 -21.93 -19.87
CA GLY A 271 8.32 -21.41 -18.51
C GLY A 271 8.90 -20.01 -18.34
N ALA A 272 10.11 -19.75 -18.87
CA ALA A 272 10.73 -18.43 -18.84
C ALA A 272 9.92 -17.39 -19.60
N LEU A 273 9.37 -17.75 -20.77
CA LEU A 273 8.48 -16.87 -21.56
C LEU A 273 7.19 -16.56 -20.80
N ILE A 274 6.58 -17.53 -20.12
CA ILE A 274 5.38 -17.32 -19.30
C ILE A 274 5.70 -16.41 -18.11
N ILE A 275 6.82 -16.61 -17.42
CA ILE A 275 7.25 -15.76 -16.31
C ILE A 275 7.51 -14.33 -16.79
N LEU A 276 8.20 -14.16 -17.92
CA LEU A 276 8.41 -12.84 -18.54
C LEU A 276 7.08 -12.16 -18.88
N LEU A 277 6.12 -12.92 -19.39
CA LEU A 277 4.78 -12.42 -19.71
C LEU A 277 4.01 -12.04 -18.44
N VAL A 278 4.12 -12.82 -17.36
CA VAL A 278 3.53 -12.49 -16.04
C VAL A 278 4.22 -11.28 -15.42
N LEU A 279 5.54 -11.16 -15.50
CA LEU A 279 6.28 -9.99 -15.02
C LEU A 279 5.96 -8.74 -15.83
N LEU A 280 5.81 -8.86 -17.15
CA LEU A 280 5.31 -7.78 -18.01
C LEU A 280 3.87 -7.39 -17.63
N LEU A 281 2.99 -8.35 -17.36
CA LEU A 281 1.63 -8.10 -16.88
C LEU A 281 1.60 -7.47 -15.48
N LEU A 282 2.51 -7.85 -14.58
CA LEU A 282 2.65 -7.29 -13.23
C LEU A 282 3.26 -5.87 -13.27
N TRP A 283 4.26 -5.65 -14.11
CA TRP A 283 4.85 -4.33 -14.37
C TRP A 283 3.81 -3.39 -15.00
N TRP A 284 2.99 -3.89 -15.92
CA TRP A 284 1.84 -3.14 -16.47
C TRP A 284 0.77 -2.84 -15.42
N LYS A 285 0.71 -3.61 -14.32
CA LYS A 285 -0.20 -3.38 -13.18
C LYS A 285 0.35 -2.42 -12.12
N LEU A 286 1.64 -2.08 -12.10
CA LEU A 286 2.20 -1.09 -11.17
C LEU A 286 1.80 0.33 -11.61
N PRO A 287 1.20 1.17 -10.74
CA PRO A 287 0.80 2.51 -11.12
C PRO A 287 2.03 3.39 -11.42
N ALA A 288 2.08 3.94 -12.63
CA ALA A 288 3.11 4.89 -13.06
C ALA A 288 3.22 6.06 -12.07
N LYS A 289 4.46 6.49 -11.77
CA LYS A 289 4.71 7.66 -10.93
C LYS A 289 4.36 8.90 -11.76
N ARG A 290 3.34 9.65 -11.35
CA ARG A 290 2.98 10.91 -12.01
C ARG A 290 3.99 12.01 -11.61
N PRO A 291 4.42 12.88 -12.55
CA PRO A 291 5.25 14.05 -12.23
C PRO A 291 4.56 14.95 -11.19
N SER A 292 5.35 15.73 -10.46
CA SER A 292 4.83 16.67 -9.46
C SER A 292 4.43 17.98 -10.14
N ALA A 293 3.19 18.43 -9.97
CA ALA A 293 2.72 19.66 -10.63
C ALA A 293 3.46 20.93 -10.14
N ILE A 294 4.00 20.94 -8.92
CA ILE A 294 4.85 22.04 -8.42
C ILE A 294 6.23 22.03 -9.07
N LYS A 295 6.85 20.84 -9.20
CA LYS A 295 8.20 20.72 -9.77
C LYS A 295 8.23 20.94 -11.27
N PHE A 296 7.17 20.54 -11.95
CA PHE A 296 6.97 20.70 -13.39
C PHE A 296 6.08 21.91 -13.70
N PHE A 297 5.97 22.87 -12.78
CA PHE A 297 5.10 24.03 -12.96
C PHE A 297 5.46 24.84 -14.21
N ASP A 298 6.76 25.05 -14.43
CA ASP A 298 7.27 25.81 -15.58
C ASP A 298 7.02 25.08 -16.92
N ASP A 299 7.11 23.76 -16.93
CA ASP A 299 6.75 22.93 -18.10
C ASP A 299 5.24 22.95 -18.36
N ILE A 300 4.43 22.93 -17.29
CA ILE A 300 2.98 23.02 -17.39
C ILE A 300 2.63 24.35 -18.06
N ILE A 301 3.04 25.48 -17.49
CA ILE A 301 2.68 26.84 -17.98
C ILE A 301 3.27 27.16 -19.36
N ALA A 302 4.42 26.59 -19.73
CA ALA A 302 4.95 26.71 -21.09
C ALA A 302 3.97 26.13 -22.13
N ASN A 303 3.28 25.03 -21.81
CA ASN A 303 2.26 24.42 -22.66
C ASN A 303 0.90 25.16 -22.63
N VAL A 304 0.77 26.21 -21.81
CA VAL A 304 -0.46 27.03 -21.66
C VAL A 304 -0.41 28.32 -22.48
N GLN A 305 0.73 28.71 -23.04
CA GLN A 305 0.81 29.97 -23.81
C GLN A 305 -0.27 30.05 -24.90
N GLY A 306 -1.08 31.13 -24.86
CA GLY A 306 -2.19 31.37 -25.78
C GLY A 306 -3.48 30.59 -25.50
N LYS A 307 -3.55 29.82 -24.41
CA LYS A 307 -4.74 29.07 -23.97
C LYS A 307 -5.49 29.74 -22.83
N THR A 308 -6.80 29.56 -22.78
CA THR A 308 -7.69 29.97 -21.69
C THR A 308 -7.82 28.83 -20.68
N ILE A 309 -7.36 29.06 -19.45
CA ILE A 309 -7.47 28.06 -18.38
C ILE A 309 -8.87 28.08 -17.78
N VAL A 310 -9.46 26.90 -17.59
CA VAL A 310 -10.69 26.69 -16.81
C VAL A 310 -10.38 25.76 -15.65
N MET A 311 -10.64 26.21 -14.42
CA MET A 311 -10.25 25.49 -13.21
C MET A 311 -11.42 24.70 -12.63
N PHE A 312 -11.15 23.46 -12.24
CA PHE A 312 -12.08 22.60 -11.52
C PHE A 312 -11.44 22.08 -10.23
N LEU A 313 -12.09 22.29 -9.10
CA LEU A 313 -11.57 21.93 -7.79
C LEU A 313 -12.51 20.96 -7.08
N ASP A 314 -11.96 19.84 -6.61
CA ASP A 314 -12.66 19.05 -5.61
C ASP A 314 -12.55 19.71 -4.22
N TYR A 315 -13.59 19.58 -3.41
CA TYR A 315 -13.69 20.27 -2.12
C TYR A 315 -13.19 19.42 -0.96
N ASP A 316 -13.83 18.27 -0.73
CA ASP A 316 -13.60 17.41 0.43
C ASP A 316 -12.25 16.69 0.31
N GLY A 317 -11.36 16.86 1.30
CA GLY A 317 -10.03 16.23 1.30
C GLY A 317 -8.95 16.98 0.51
N ARG A 318 -9.26 18.20 0.04
CA ARG A 318 -8.36 19.02 -0.80
C ARG A 318 -8.18 20.44 -0.28
N LEU A 319 -9.27 21.20 -0.25
CA LEU A 319 -9.27 22.57 0.25
C LEU A 319 -9.49 22.61 1.76
N THR A 320 -9.92 21.49 2.35
CA THR A 320 -10.14 21.31 3.78
C THR A 320 -9.58 19.95 4.23
N PRO A 321 -9.01 19.85 5.44
CA PRO A 321 -8.56 18.56 5.97
C PRO A 321 -9.74 17.62 6.17
N ILE A 322 -9.53 16.31 5.97
CA ILE A 322 -10.55 15.30 6.26
C ILE A 322 -10.84 15.29 7.77
N VAL A 323 -11.95 15.88 8.18
CA VAL A 323 -12.39 15.97 9.58
C VAL A 323 -13.26 14.77 9.98
N LYS A 324 -13.36 14.50 11.29
CA LYS A 324 -14.19 13.39 11.82
C LYS A 324 -15.69 13.61 11.58
N LYS A 325 -16.15 14.87 11.65
CA LYS A 325 -17.54 15.27 11.38
C LYS A 325 -17.61 16.09 10.09
N PRO A 326 -18.35 15.66 9.05
CA PRO A 326 -18.47 16.36 7.78
C PRO A 326 -18.90 17.83 7.92
N GLU A 327 -19.69 18.14 8.95
CA GLU A 327 -20.17 19.49 9.30
C GLU A 327 -19.07 20.46 9.78
N ARG A 328 -17.87 19.97 10.09
CA ARG A 328 -16.74 20.78 10.59
C ARG A 328 -15.65 20.98 9.54
N ALA A 329 -15.92 20.66 8.28
CA ALA A 329 -14.95 20.74 7.19
C ALA A 329 -14.78 22.19 6.70
N PHE A 330 -14.53 23.14 7.59
CA PHE A 330 -14.34 24.54 7.22
C PHE A 330 -12.97 24.76 6.56
N MET A 331 -12.97 25.60 5.53
CA MET A 331 -11.77 26.07 4.84
C MET A 331 -11.08 27.14 5.67
N SER A 332 -9.75 27.09 5.76
CA SER A 332 -8.98 28.17 6.41
C SER A 332 -9.13 29.47 5.62
N GLU A 333 -9.08 30.64 6.30
CA GLU A 333 -9.15 31.93 5.59
C GLU A 333 -8.06 32.07 4.52
N GLN A 334 -6.85 31.56 4.80
CA GLN A 334 -5.76 31.58 3.84
C GLN A 334 -6.08 30.79 2.57
N THR A 335 -6.65 29.58 2.71
CA THR A 335 -7.07 28.76 1.57
C THR A 335 -8.22 29.41 0.83
N ARG A 336 -9.17 30.02 1.56
CA ARG A 336 -10.29 30.73 0.97
C ARG A 336 -9.83 31.92 0.14
N ASN A 337 -8.88 32.69 0.65
CA ASN A 337 -8.30 33.80 -0.09
C ASN A 337 -7.59 33.28 -1.35
N ALA A 338 -6.79 32.22 -1.26
CA ALA A 338 -6.14 31.64 -2.44
C ALA A 338 -7.15 31.17 -3.51
N VAL A 339 -8.26 30.55 -3.11
CA VAL A 339 -9.33 30.13 -4.04
C VAL A 339 -10.10 31.33 -4.61
N ARG A 340 -10.32 32.38 -3.81
CA ARG A 340 -10.94 33.63 -4.30
C ARG A 340 -10.07 34.28 -5.37
N GLU A 341 -8.79 34.44 -5.10
CA GLU A 341 -7.82 35.01 -6.05
C GLU A 341 -7.73 34.17 -7.32
N LEU A 342 -7.80 32.85 -7.20
CA LEU A 342 -7.90 31.95 -8.34
C LEU A 342 -9.18 32.18 -9.15
N ALA A 343 -10.34 32.29 -8.48
CA ALA A 343 -11.63 32.51 -9.12
C ALA A 343 -11.73 33.88 -9.82
N MET A 344 -11.03 34.88 -9.29
CA MET A 344 -10.89 36.19 -9.94
C MET A 344 -9.97 36.15 -11.17
N ALA A 345 -8.95 35.30 -11.16
CA ALA A 345 -8.00 35.14 -12.26
C ALA A 345 -8.50 34.18 -13.36
N PHE A 346 -9.29 33.17 -13.00
CA PHE A 346 -9.73 32.08 -13.89
C PHE A 346 -11.16 31.67 -13.60
N SER A 347 -11.93 31.31 -14.63
CA SER A 347 -13.24 30.70 -14.44
C SER A 347 -13.08 29.38 -13.69
N THR A 348 -13.61 29.35 -12.45
CA THR A 348 -13.34 28.29 -11.48
C THR A 348 -14.63 27.67 -10.99
N SER A 349 -14.70 26.33 -11.06
CA SER A 349 -15.82 25.54 -10.60
C SER A 349 -15.41 24.60 -9.47
N VAL A 350 -16.24 24.46 -8.44
CA VAL A 350 -16.09 23.44 -7.39
C VAL A 350 -16.97 22.24 -7.70
N VAL A 351 -16.39 21.04 -7.72
CA VAL A 351 -17.10 19.79 -8.01
C VAL A 351 -17.04 18.85 -6.81
N THR A 352 -18.15 18.70 -6.08
CA THR A 352 -18.20 18.01 -4.78
C THR A 352 -19.36 17.02 -4.66
N GLY A 353 -19.25 16.08 -3.74
CA GLY A 353 -20.34 15.18 -3.34
C GLY A 353 -21.43 15.86 -2.47
N ARG A 354 -21.13 17.02 -1.88
CA ARG A 354 -22.08 17.81 -1.09
C ARG A 354 -23.09 18.54 -1.97
N SER A 355 -24.24 18.91 -1.45
CA SER A 355 -25.17 19.80 -2.17
C SER A 355 -24.52 21.17 -2.43
N CYS A 356 -24.97 21.88 -3.47
CA CYS A 356 -24.48 23.23 -3.78
C CYS A 356 -24.68 24.19 -2.61
N GLU A 357 -25.85 24.14 -1.96
CA GLU A 357 -26.17 24.95 -0.78
C GLU A 357 -25.14 24.78 0.34
N LYS A 358 -24.82 23.52 0.70
CA LYS A 358 -23.81 23.24 1.73
C LYS A 358 -22.43 23.71 1.29
N ALA A 359 -22.03 23.38 0.07
CA ALA A 359 -20.72 23.76 -0.46
C ALA A 359 -20.53 25.29 -0.42
N LYS A 360 -21.55 26.05 -0.86
CA LYS A 360 -21.60 27.51 -0.74
C LYS A 360 -21.52 27.98 0.70
N GLY A 361 -22.28 27.37 1.62
CA GLY A 361 -22.24 27.71 3.04
C GLY A 361 -20.87 27.51 3.69
N PHE A 362 -20.10 26.51 3.27
CA PHE A 362 -18.74 26.27 3.78
C PHE A 362 -17.66 27.12 3.10
N ILE A 363 -17.76 27.31 1.78
CA ILE A 363 -16.76 28.02 0.98
C ILE A 363 -16.94 29.54 1.06
N GLN A 364 -18.20 30.00 0.99
CA GLN A 364 -18.61 31.40 1.06
C GLN A 364 -17.84 32.29 0.05
N LEU A 365 -17.82 31.83 -1.20
CA LEU A 365 -17.29 32.56 -2.35
C LEU A 365 -18.35 32.52 -3.46
N ASP A 366 -18.89 33.69 -3.79
CA ASP A 366 -19.93 33.82 -4.81
C ASP A 366 -19.34 33.87 -6.22
N GLU A 367 -18.03 34.08 -6.33
CA GLU A 367 -17.29 34.11 -7.59
C GLU A 367 -17.17 32.72 -8.25
N LEU A 368 -17.46 31.64 -7.50
CA LEU A 368 -17.32 30.26 -7.97
C LEU A 368 -18.60 29.72 -8.62
N HIS A 369 -18.43 28.84 -9.60
CA HIS A 369 -19.48 27.93 -10.03
C HIS A 369 -19.47 26.67 -9.14
N TYR A 370 -20.63 26.08 -8.90
CA TYR A 370 -20.77 24.92 -8.00
C TYR A 370 -21.44 23.76 -8.72
N ALA A 371 -20.81 22.58 -8.70
CA ALA A 371 -21.40 21.31 -9.07
C ALA A 371 -21.42 20.40 -7.85
N GLY A 372 -22.56 20.39 -7.17
CA GLY A 372 -22.84 19.56 -6.01
C GLY A 372 -23.43 18.21 -6.35
N SER A 373 -23.62 17.38 -5.33
CA SER A 373 -24.28 16.08 -5.41
C SER A 373 -23.62 15.13 -6.42
N HIS A 374 -22.29 15.17 -6.51
CA HIS A 374 -21.46 14.47 -7.50
C HIS A 374 -21.72 14.90 -8.95
N GLY A 375 -22.22 16.13 -9.16
CA GLY A 375 -22.48 16.70 -10.48
C GLY A 375 -23.95 16.93 -10.83
N GLN A 376 -24.88 16.42 -10.02
CA GLN A 376 -26.32 16.45 -10.34
C GLN A 376 -27.04 17.74 -9.93
N ASP A 377 -26.34 18.64 -9.24
CA ASP A 377 -26.86 19.95 -8.89
C ASP A 377 -25.80 20.96 -9.33
N ILE A 378 -25.98 21.63 -10.46
CA ILE A 378 -25.01 22.58 -10.99
C ILE A 378 -25.61 23.99 -10.94
N GLN A 379 -24.88 24.93 -10.35
CA GLN A 379 -25.27 26.31 -10.22
C GLN A 379 -24.11 27.22 -10.67
N LEU A 380 -24.37 28.02 -11.70
CA LEU A 380 -23.46 29.05 -12.18
C LEU A 380 -23.57 30.31 -11.31
N ASN A 381 -22.53 31.15 -11.34
CA ASN A 381 -22.44 32.38 -10.55
C ASN A 381 -23.12 33.60 -11.21
N ASP A 382 -23.89 33.39 -12.27
CA ASP A 382 -24.48 34.46 -13.11
C ASP A 382 -26.00 34.53 -13.02
N GLY A 383 -26.60 33.78 -12.09
CA GLY A 383 -28.04 33.71 -11.93
C GLY A 383 -28.75 32.77 -12.91
N THR A 384 -28.02 32.00 -13.72
CA THR A 384 -28.64 30.93 -14.54
C THR A 384 -29.35 29.92 -13.64
N ASP A 385 -30.50 29.43 -14.10
CA ASP A 385 -31.27 28.39 -13.41
C ASP A 385 -30.40 27.15 -13.13
N PRO A 386 -30.55 26.51 -11.96
CA PRO A 386 -29.76 25.32 -11.64
C PRO A 386 -30.00 24.19 -12.64
N PHE A 387 -28.92 23.59 -13.13
CA PHE A 387 -29.00 22.39 -13.96
C PHE A 387 -29.06 21.14 -13.09
N GLN A 388 -30.16 20.38 -13.24
CA GLN A 388 -30.49 19.22 -12.42
C GLN A 388 -31.01 18.08 -13.31
N PRO A 389 -30.12 17.25 -13.89
CA PRO A 389 -30.49 16.30 -14.95
C PRO A 389 -31.41 15.16 -14.49
N ASN A 390 -31.55 14.96 -13.17
CA ASN A 390 -32.37 13.91 -12.56
C ASN A 390 -33.35 14.50 -11.52
N SER A 391 -33.87 15.71 -11.77
CA SER A 391 -34.77 16.44 -10.86
C SER A 391 -35.99 15.62 -10.38
N GLU A 392 -36.46 14.68 -11.19
CA GLU A 392 -37.54 13.76 -10.87
C GLU A 392 -37.23 12.81 -9.70
N TYR A 393 -35.95 12.66 -9.33
CA TYR A 393 -35.51 11.83 -8.20
C TYR A 393 -35.47 12.58 -6.86
N LEU A 394 -35.73 13.89 -6.82
CA LEU A 394 -35.61 14.68 -5.59
C LEU A 394 -36.54 14.17 -4.48
N GLN A 395 -37.79 13.84 -4.83
CA GLN A 395 -38.77 13.35 -3.87
C GLN A 395 -38.37 11.97 -3.31
N ILE A 396 -38.03 11.01 -4.18
CA ILE A 396 -37.64 9.66 -3.75
C ILE A 396 -36.33 9.66 -2.92
N ILE A 397 -35.39 10.58 -3.18
CA ILE A 397 -34.18 10.76 -2.36
C ILE A 397 -34.54 11.31 -0.97
N ALA A 398 -35.50 12.24 -0.87
CA ALA A 398 -35.97 12.75 0.41
C ALA A 398 -36.66 11.64 1.23
N GLU A 399 -37.53 10.84 0.59
CA GLU A 399 -38.19 9.69 1.22
C GLU A 399 -37.17 8.65 1.69
N ALA A 400 -36.20 8.29 0.84
CA ALA A 400 -35.12 7.36 1.20
C ALA A 400 -34.26 7.90 2.34
N THR A 401 -34.05 9.22 2.43
CA THR A 401 -33.31 9.85 3.53
C THR A 401 -34.01 9.59 4.86
N GLU A 402 -35.30 9.89 4.97
CA GLU A 402 -36.05 9.72 6.23
C GLU A 402 -36.14 8.25 6.62
N ARG A 403 -36.39 7.38 5.63
CA ARG A 403 -36.43 5.93 5.84
C ARG A 403 -35.10 5.38 6.36
N LEU A 404 -33.97 5.84 5.80
CA LEU A 404 -32.63 5.42 6.23
C LEU A 404 -32.26 6.00 7.60
N LYS A 405 -32.64 7.25 7.90
CA LYS A 405 -32.44 7.88 9.22
C LYS A 405 -33.09 7.04 10.31
N GLU A 406 -34.34 6.64 10.10
CA GLU A 406 -35.05 5.79 11.05
C GLU A 406 -34.38 4.41 11.20
N ALA A 407 -34.02 3.78 10.08
CA ALA A 407 -33.46 2.43 10.07
C ALA A 407 -32.10 2.30 10.78
N VAL A 408 -31.27 3.34 10.78
CA VAL A 408 -29.94 3.32 11.41
C VAL A 408 -29.90 4.03 12.76
N ARG A 409 -31.04 4.51 13.27
CA ARG A 409 -31.15 5.31 14.50
C ARG A 409 -30.49 4.66 15.72
N GLU A 410 -30.65 3.34 15.87
CA GLU A 410 -30.10 2.57 16.99
C GLU A 410 -28.59 2.27 16.86
N ILE A 411 -27.99 2.56 15.69
CA ILE A 411 -26.58 2.30 15.44
C ILE A 411 -25.76 3.50 15.91
N LYS A 412 -25.22 3.40 17.12
CA LYS A 412 -24.39 4.46 17.72
C LYS A 412 -23.19 4.83 16.85
N GLY A 413 -23.13 6.11 16.44
CA GLY A 413 -22.07 6.65 15.58
C GLY A 413 -22.36 6.57 14.07
N ALA A 414 -23.53 6.07 13.67
CA ALA A 414 -24.04 6.22 12.32
C ALA A 414 -24.72 7.59 12.17
N SER A 415 -24.63 8.18 10.98
CA SER A 415 -25.37 9.40 10.64
C SER A 415 -25.80 9.37 9.18
N VAL A 416 -26.98 9.91 8.89
CA VAL A 416 -27.55 9.99 7.54
C VAL A 416 -27.65 11.45 7.15
N GLU A 417 -27.08 11.79 6.00
CA GLU A 417 -27.00 13.15 5.48
C GLU A 417 -27.66 13.23 4.11
N ASN A 418 -28.59 14.18 3.94
CA ASN A 418 -29.17 14.50 2.63
C ASN A 418 -28.30 15.54 1.91
N ASN A 419 -27.80 15.18 0.74
CA ASN A 419 -27.06 16.03 -0.19
C ASN A 419 -27.84 16.25 -1.50
N LYS A 420 -29.16 16.43 -1.40
CA LYS A 420 -30.11 16.75 -2.49
C LYS A 420 -30.32 15.62 -3.51
N PHE A 421 -29.30 15.26 -4.29
CA PHE A 421 -29.33 14.10 -5.20
C PHE A 421 -28.51 12.91 -4.69
N CYS A 422 -28.13 12.94 -3.42
CA CYS A 422 -27.40 11.85 -2.79
C CYS A 422 -27.73 11.75 -1.30
N VAL A 423 -28.00 10.54 -0.80
CA VAL A 423 -28.05 10.25 0.64
C VAL A 423 -26.73 9.64 1.07
N SER A 424 -26.05 10.26 2.02
CA SER A 424 -24.77 9.79 2.56
C SER A 424 -24.98 9.18 3.95
N VAL A 425 -24.83 7.86 4.06
CA VAL A 425 -24.89 7.13 5.33
C VAL A 425 -23.46 6.90 5.84
N HIS A 426 -23.04 7.73 6.79
CA HIS A 426 -21.71 7.71 7.38
C HIS A 426 -21.63 6.69 8.51
N TYR A 427 -20.56 5.90 8.52
CA TYR A 427 -20.31 4.90 9.57
C TYR A 427 -18.88 5.00 10.13
N ARG A 428 -18.26 6.17 9.98
CA ARG A 428 -16.89 6.43 10.45
C ARG A 428 -16.75 6.38 11.96
N GLU A 429 -17.77 6.83 12.69
CA GLU A 429 -17.77 6.87 14.16
C GLU A 429 -18.36 5.60 14.80
N VAL A 430 -18.88 4.67 14.00
CA VAL A 430 -19.35 3.36 14.45
C VAL A 430 -18.15 2.55 14.93
N ARG A 431 -18.14 2.18 16.22
CA ARG A 431 -16.98 1.53 16.87
C ARG A 431 -16.91 0.02 16.63
N ARG A 432 -18.04 -0.68 16.75
CA ARG A 432 -18.11 -2.14 16.63
C ARG A 432 -18.16 -2.54 15.16
N GLU A 433 -17.34 -3.50 14.74
CA GLU A 433 -17.30 -3.93 13.33
C GLU A 433 -18.61 -4.58 12.89
N LYS A 434 -19.21 -5.41 13.76
CA LYS A 434 -20.57 -5.97 13.60
C LYS A 434 -21.60 -4.91 13.23
N ASP A 435 -21.57 -3.74 13.87
CA ASP A 435 -22.53 -2.68 13.63
C ASP A 435 -22.32 -2.00 12.28
N LYS A 436 -21.07 -1.94 11.79
CA LYS A 436 -20.77 -1.42 10.45
C LYS A 436 -21.32 -2.35 9.38
N ASP A 437 -21.16 -3.67 9.56
CA ASP A 437 -21.69 -4.64 8.61
C ASP A 437 -23.22 -4.70 8.65
N LEU A 438 -23.81 -4.63 9.84
CA LEU A 438 -25.25 -4.47 10.01
C LEU A 438 -25.76 -3.22 9.27
N LEU A 439 -25.12 -2.06 9.45
CA LEU A 439 -25.48 -0.83 8.74
C LEU A 439 -25.40 -1.00 7.22
N LYS A 440 -24.30 -1.57 6.70
CA LYS A 440 -24.14 -1.79 5.24
C LYS A 440 -25.26 -2.67 4.70
N ASN A 441 -25.66 -3.70 5.44
CA ASN A 441 -26.74 -4.62 5.06
C ASN A 441 -28.11 -3.93 5.11
N ILE A 442 -28.38 -3.14 6.15
CA ILE A 442 -29.62 -2.35 6.27
C ILE A 442 -29.77 -1.39 5.09
N VAL A 443 -28.73 -0.61 4.79
CA VAL A 443 -28.75 0.35 3.67
C VAL A 443 -28.97 -0.38 2.35
N MET A 444 -28.23 -1.47 2.11
CA MET A 444 -28.36 -2.22 0.85
C MET A 444 -29.77 -2.80 0.68
N ARG A 445 -30.31 -3.43 1.73
CA ARG A 445 -31.64 -4.04 1.73
C ARG A 445 -32.72 -3.01 1.46
N ILE A 446 -32.77 -1.93 2.24
CA ILE A 446 -33.78 -0.87 2.09
C ILE A 446 -33.74 -0.27 0.69
N VAL A 447 -32.55 0.07 0.18
CA VAL A 447 -32.45 0.69 -1.15
C VAL A 447 -32.88 -0.28 -2.25
N THR A 448 -32.53 -1.56 -2.14
CA THR A 448 -32.83 -2.55 -3.20
C THR A 448 -34.30 -2.97 -3.18
N GLU A 449 -34.91 -3.10 -2.00
CA GLU A 449 -36.29 -3.58 -1.84
C GLU A 449 -37.32 -2.44 -1.95
N GLU A 450 -37.04 -1.27 -1.37
CA GLU A 450 -38.01 -0.16 -1.26
C GLU A 450 -37.78 0.93 -2.31
N PHE A 451 -36.55 1.08 -2.85
CA PHE A 451 -36.18 2.16 -3.76
C PHE A 451 -35.43 1.67 -5.03
N PRO A 452 -36.05 0.83 -5.87
CA PRO A 452 -35.36 0.14 -6.99
C PRO A 452 -34.74 1.07 -8.04
N ASN A 453 -35.19 2.33 -8.10
CA ASN A 453 -34.65 3.35 -9.00
C ASN A 453 -33.39 4.04 -8.45
N LEU A 454 -32.96 3.71 -7.23
CA LEU A 454 -31.75 4.23 -6.60
C LEU A 454 -30.63 3.18 -6.57
N LYS A 455 -29.38 3.65 -6.48
CA LYS A 455 -28.19 2.79 -6.43
C LYS A 455 -27.34 3.12 -5.21
N VAL A 456 -26.81 2.07 -4.57
CA VAL A 456 -25.84 2.19 -3.48
C VAL A 456 -24.42 2.14 -4.03
N THR A 457 -23.63 3.15 -3.68
CA THR A 457 -22.20 3.26 -4.00
C THR A 457 -21.37 3.32 -2.72
N ASN A 458 -20.08 2.98 -2.84
CA ASN A 458 -19.15 2.88 -1.72
C ASN A 458 -18.18 4.05 -1.71
N GLY A 459 -18.14 4.79 -0.61
CA GLY A 459 -17.12 5.80 -0.32
C GLY A 459 -16.26 5.45 0.89
N LYS A 460 -15.31 6.33 1.23
CA LYS A 460 -14.37 6.16 2.37
C LYS A 460 -15.10 6.25 3.72
N LYS A 461 -15.59 5.11 4.21
CA LYS A 461 -16.41 4.98 5.44
C LYS A 461 -17.80 5.63 5.34
N VAL A 462 -18.39 5.60 4.15
CA VAL A 462 -19.74 6.11 3.84
C VAL A 462 -20.40 5.21 2.77
N ARG A 463 -21.72 5.00 2.86
CA ARG A 463 -22.56 4.44 1.78
C ARG A 463 -23.34 5.59 1.15
N GLU A 464 -23.26 5.72 -0.16
CA GLU A 464 -23.91 6.80 -0.89
C GLU A 464 -25.03 6.25 -1.76
N VAL A 465 -26.26 6.70 -1.53
CA VAL A 465 -27.45 6.35 -2.30
C VAL A 465 -27.70 7.45 -3.31
N ARG A 466 -27.82 7.12 -4.60
CA ARG A 466 -27.91 8.06 -5.71
C ARG A 466 -28.97 7.62 -6.73
N PRO A 467 -29.47 8.52 -7.59
CA PRO A 467 -30.29 8.16 -8.75
C PRO A 467 -29.68 7.05 -9.60
N GLY A 468 -30.55 6.21 -10.19
CA GLY A 468 -30.18 5.08 -11.03
C GLY A 468 -29.48 5.45 -12.35
N PRO A 469 -29.91 6.51 -13.07
CA PRO A 469 -29.20 7.03 -14.24
C PRO A 469 -27.78 7.47 -13.87
N LYS A 470 -26.81 7.12 -14.71
CA LYS A 470 -25.42 7.48 -14.47
C LYS A 470 -25.22 8.96 -14.83
N PHE A 471 -24.90 9.76 -13.83
CA PHE A 471 -24.36 11.11 -13.98
C PHE A 471 -23.24 11.27 -12.95
N ASP A 472 -22.01 11.47 -13.42
CA ASP A 472 -20.82 11.55 -12.56
C ASP A 472 -20.09 12.91 -12.66
N LYS A 473 -18.96 13.04 -11.94
CA LYS A 473 -18.17 14.28 -11.93
C LYS A 473 -17.61 14.61 -13.32
N GLY A 474 -17.34 13.62 -14.16
CA GLY A 474 -16.91 13.84 -15.55
C GLY A 474 -18.00 14.46 -16.39
N ASP A 475 -19.24 13.98 -16.28
CA ASP A 475 -20.40 14.56 -16.95
C ASP A 475 -20.62 16.03 -16.51
N ALA A 476 -20.44 16.31 -15.22
CA ALA A 476 -20.52 17.67 -14.68
C ALA A 476 -19.44 18.59 -15.23
N VAL A 477 -18.19 18.12 -15.30
CA VAL A 477 -17.07 18.89 -15.88
C VAL A 477 -17.34 19.19 -17.35
N LYS A 478 -17.84 18.22 -18.11
CA LYS A 478 -18.18 18.42 -19.53
C LYS A 478 -19.29 19.46 -19.71
N TYR A 479 -20.36 19.36 -18.91
CA TYR A 479 -21.45 20.33 -18.93
C TYR A 479 -20.94 21.75 -18.59
N LEU A 480 -20.20 21.89 -17.50
CA LEU A 480 -19.63 23.18 -17.08
C LEU A 480 -18.70 23.76 -18.15
N LEU A 481 -17.82 22.95 -18.71
CA LEU A 481 -16.89 23.38 -19.76
C LEU A 481 -17.67 23.92 -20.98
N GLN A 482 -18.69 23.21 -21.43
CA GLN A 482 -19.53 23.63 -22.54
C GLN A 482 -20.27 24.94 -22.25
N GLN A 483 -20.88 25.07 -21.06
CA GLN A 483 -21.60 26.30 -20.68
C GLN A 483 -20.67 27.50 -20.61
N LEU A 484 -19.51 27.35 -19.97
CA LEU A 484 -18.52 28.43 -19.82
C LEU A 484 -17.93 28.83 -21.18
N THR A 485 -17.63 27.86 -22.03
CA THR A 485 -17.14 28.11 -23.41
C THR A 485 -18.13 28.90 -24.22
N ASN A 486 -19.40 28.46 -24.25
CA ASN A 486 -20.46 29.12 -25.00
C ASN A 486 -20.72 30.53 -24.47
N LYS A 487 -20.81 30.69 -23.15
CA LYS A 487 -21.07 31.97 -22.49
C LYS A 487 -20.02 33.02 -22.84
N HIS A 488 -18.75 32.65 -22.81
CA HIS A 488 -17.65 33.57 -23.10
C HIS A 488 -17.25 33.61 -24.58
N SER A 489 -17.95 32.85 -25.44
CA SER A 489 -17.61 32.70 -26.86
C SER A 489 -16.14 32.34 -27.09
N TRP A 490 -15.59 31.49 -26.20
CA TRP A 490 -14.20 31.05 -26.31
C TRP A 490 -14.03 30.06 -27.45
N ASP A 491 -12.86 30.13 -28.10
CA ASP A 491 -12.44 29.11 -29.06
C ASP A 491 -12.12 27.81 -28.30
N SER A 492 -12.95 26.77 -28.49
CA SER A 492 -12.80 25.47 -27.82
C SER A 492 -11.42 24.85 -28.01
N SER A 493 -10.71 25.14 -29.11
CA SER A 493 -9.36 24.61 -29.37
C SER A 493 -8.28 25.24 -28.48
N ARG A 494 -8.59 26.37 -27.84
CA ARG A 494 -7.69 27.12 -26.95
C ARG A 494 -8.02 26.94 -25.48
N ILE A 495 -9.01 26.14 -25.13
CA ILE A 495 -9.37 25.93 -23.73
C ILE A 495 -8.48 24.86 -23.12
N LEU A 496 -8.01 25.11 -21.90
CA LEU A 496 -7.24 24.17 -21.11
C LEU A 496 -7.92 23.93 -19.77
N PRO A 497 -8.74 22.87 -19.65
CA PRO A 497 -9.36 22.55 -18.39
C PRO A 497 -8.35 21.85 -17.46
N ILE A 498 -8.27 22.30 -16.20
CA ILE A 498 -7.39 21.72 -15.18
C ILE A 498 -8.25 21.31 -13.98
N TYR A 499 -8.15 20.04 -13.57
CA TYR A 499 -8.92 19.53 -12.42
C TYR A 499 -8.02 19.03 -11.30
N ILE A 500 -8.36 19.34 -10.05
CA ILE A 500 -7.59 18.94 -8.86
C ILE A 500 -8.48 18.10 -7.90
N GLY A 501 -8.40 16.75 -7.94
CA GLY A 501 -9.20 15.83 -7.07
C GLY A 501 -8.49 14.62 -6.43
N ASP A 502 -8.96 14.14 -5.27
CA ASP A 502 -8.29 13.19 -4.34
C ASP A 502 -8.94 11.81 -4.23
N ASP A 503 -10.17 11.66 -4.72
CA ASP A 503 -10.98 10.47 -4.49
C ASP A 503 -11.24 9.70 -5.79
N LYS A 504 -11.77 8.48 -5.65
CA LYS A 504 -12.07 7.60 -6.78
C LYS A 504 -13.07 8.24 -7.75
N THR A 505 -13.97 9.09 -7.26
CA THR A 505 -14.99 9.78 -8.08
C THR A 505 -14.38 10.84 -9.00
N ASP A 506 -13.20 11.38 -8.68
CA ASP A 506 -12.50 12.35 -9.55
C ASP A 506 -11.83 11.68 -10.76
N GLU A 507 -11.68 10.35 -10.75
CA GLU A 507 -11.12 9.61 -11.88
C GLU A 507 -12.00 9.72 -13.13
N ASP A 508 -13.31 9.94 -12.97
CA ASP A 508 -14.21 10.15 -14.10
C ASP A 508 -14.00 11.55 -14.70
N ALA A 509 -13.75 12.57 -13.87
CA ALA A 509 -13.34 13.89 -14.34
C ALA A 509 -11.97 13.87 -15.04
N PHE A 510 -10.99 13.14 -14.50
CA PHE A 510 -9.66 13.06 -15.11
C PHE A 510 -9.67 12.45 -16.52
N LYS A 511 -10.52 11.45 -16.76
CA LYS A 511 -10.69 10.85 -18.10
C LYS A 511 -11.24 11.87 -19.09
N VAL A 512 -12.30 12.58 -18.71
CA VAL A 512 -12.93 13.61 -19.55
C VAL A 512 -11.92 14.70 -19.92
N LEU A 513 -11.11 15.17 -18.98
CA LEU A 513 -10.11 16.21 -19.26
C LEU A 513 -9.10 15.80 -20.32
N SER A 514 -8.67 14.53 -20.31
CA SER A 514 -7.72 14.04 -21.30
C SER A 514 -8.29 14.03 -22.72
N GLU A 515 -9.62 13.93 -22.86
CA GLU A 515 -10.34 14.02 -24.13
C GLU A 515 -10.54 15.49 -24.55
N GLU A 516 -10.77 16.38 -23.58
CA GLU A 516 -10.99 17.82 -23.77
C GLU A 516 -9.68 18.63 -23.85
N GLY A 517 -8.53 17.97 -24.08
CA GLY A 517 -7.23 18.63 -24.26
C GLY A 517 -6.62 19.26 -23.00
N GLY A 518 -7.18 18.95 -21.82
CA GLY A 518 -6.70 19.37 -20.51
C GLY A 518 -6.07 18.25 -19.70
N PHE A 519 -5.88 18.49 -18.40
CA PHE A 519 -5.24 17.50 -17.53
C PHE A 519 -5.75 17.52 -16.09
N GLY A 520 -5.67 16.33 -15.48
CA GLY A 520 -5.94 16.12 -14.06
C GLY A 520 -4.69 16.19 -13.19
N ILE A 521 -4.86 16.69 -11.97
CA ILE A 521 -3.86 16.66 -10.90
C ILE A 521 -4.39 15.81 -9.73
N ARG A 522 -3.75 14.68 -9.45
CA ARG A 522 -4.08 13.82 -8.31
C ARG A 522 -3.28 14.22 -7.07
N VAL A 523 -3.92 14.68 -6.00
CA VAL A 523 -3.29 14.72 -4.67
C VAL A 523 -3.41 13.40 -3.95
N CYS A 524 -2.26 12.83 -3.65
CA CYS A 524 -2.12 11.66 -2.82
C CYS A 524 -0.70 11.59 -2.25
N LYS A 525 -0.59 11.19 -0.98
CA LYS A 525 0.71 10.96 -0.34
C LYS A 525 1.45 9.76 -0.96
N TRP A 526 0.70 8.77 -1.44
CA TRP A 526 1.21 7.48 -1.92
C TRP A 526 0.76 7.20 -3.36
N ARG A 527 1.53 6.41 -4.10
CA ARG A 527 1.25 6.04 -5.49
C ARG A 527 -0.10 5.33 -5.59
N LYS A 528 -0.98 5.84 -6.46
CA LYS A 528 -2.26 5.21 -6.80
C LYS A 528 -2.42 5.23 -8.31
N ARG A 529 -3.13 4.23 -8.83
CA ARG A 529 -3.56 4.22 -10.23
C ARG A 529 -4.51 5.40 -10.43
N THR A 530 -4.22 6.25 -11.40
CA THR A 530 -5.00 7.46 -11.69
C THR A 530 -4.88 7.83 -13.17
N ALA A 531 -5.96 8.36 -13.75
CA ALA A 531 -5.98 8.97 -15.07
C ALA A 531 -5.37 10.40 -15.07
N ALA A 532 -5.17 11.01 -13.89
CA ALA A 532 -4.48 12.28 -13.77
C ALA A 532 -3.06 12.22 -14.34
N GLU A 533 -2.64 13.31 -14.99
CA GLU A 533 -1.30 13.44 -15.59
C GLU A 533 -0.26 13.84 -14.55
N TYR A 534 -0.63 14.71 -13.63
CA TYR A 534 0.26 15.22 -12.58
C TYR A 534 -0.21 14.79 -11.19
N SER A 535 0.66 14.98 -10.20
CA SER A 535 0.36 14.75 -8.80
C SER A 535 0.84 15.85 -7.87
N LEU A 536 0.19 15.94 -6.72
CA LEU A 536 0.57 16.74 -5.57
C LEU A 536 0.49 15.84 -4.31
N LYS A 537 1.16 16.17 -3.22
CA LYS A 537 1.22 15.26 -2.07
C LYS A 537 0.14 15.51 -1.03
N ASN A 538 -0.26 16.76 -0.84
CA ASN A 538 -1.09 17.19 0.28
C ASN A 538 -1.78 18.55 -0.01
N PRO A 539 -2.73 19.00 0.84
CA PRO A 539 -3.39 20.29 0.70
C PRO A 539 -2.46 21.51 0.65
N SER A 540 -1.30 21.48 1.32
CA SER A 540 -0.33 22.58 1.28
C SER A 540 0.27 22.74 -0.11
N GLU A 541 0.61 21.63 -0.77
CA GLU A 541 1.07 21.65 -2.16
C GLU A 541 -0.04 22.09 -3.14
N VAL A 542 -1.32 21.84 -2.82
CA VAL A 542 -2.44 22.43 -3.61
C VAL A 542 -2.42 23.94 -3.48
N LYS A 543 -2.37 24.47 -2.26
CA LYS A 543 -2.32 25.92 -2.01
C LYS A 543 -1.15 26.57 -2.76
N GLU A 544 0.04 26.01 -2.65
CA GLU A 544 1.24 26.52 -3.34
C GLU A 544 1.05 26.54 -4.87
N PHE A 545 0.48 25.48 -5.44
CA PHE A 545 0.21 25.42 -6.88
C PHE A 545 -0.79 26.50 -7.32
N LEU A 546 -1.88 26.70 -6.56
CA LEU A 546 -2.87 27.74 -6.86
C LEU A 546 -2.25 29.16 -6.78
N GLU A 547 -1.46 29.43 -5.75
CA GLU A 547 -0.79 30.73 -5.57
C GLU A 547 0.22 31.01 -6.69
N LYS A 548 0.97 29.99 -7.13
CA LYS A 548 1.86 30.11 -8.30
C LYS A 548 1.09 30.42 -9.59
N LEU A 549 -0.05 29.77 -9.81
CA LEU A 549 -0.86 29.98 -11.01
C LEU A 549 -1.44 31.40 -11.07
N VAL A 550 -1.95 31.91 -9.94
CA VAL A 550 -2.42 33.30 -9.83
C VAL A 550 -1.29 34.30 -10.06
N ARG A 551 -0.11 34.06 -9.46
CA ARG A 551 1.05 34.94 -9.65
C ARG A 551 1.46 35.02 -11.12
N TRP A 552 1.57 33.86 -11.77
CA TRP A 552 1.88 33.78 -13.19
C TRP A 552 0.87 34.56 -14.04
N ARG A 553 -0.44 34.44 -13.76
CA ARG A 553 -1.47 35.18 -14.50
C ARG A 553 -1.30 36.70 -14.35
N ARG A 554 -1.06 37.18 -13.13
CA ARG A 554 -0.84 38.61 -12.87
C ARG A 554 0.40 39.15 -13.58
N GLU A 555 1.46 38.35 -13.68
CA GLU A 555 2.66 38.71 -14.44
C GLU A 555 2.38 38.80 -15.95
N GLN A 556 1.49 37.96 -16.49
CA GLN A 556 1.05 38.05 -17.89
C GLN A 556 0.16 39.26 -18.16
N ASP A 557 -0.69 39.68 -17.22
CA ASP A 557 -1.57 40.85 -17.39
C ASP A 557 -0.82 42.19 -17.23
N GLN A 558 0.43 42.18 -16.75
CA GLN A 558 1.30 43.36 -16.61
C GLN A 558 2.22 43.61 -17.83
N VAL A 559 2.24 42.67 -18.78
CA VAL A 559 3.00 42.72 -20.04
C VAL A 559 2.01 42.96 -21.17
#